data_AF-A0A957QC64-F1
#
_entry.id   AF-A0A957QC64-F1
#
_cell.length_a   1.000
_cell.length_b   1.000
_cell.length_c   1.000
_cell.angle_alpha   90.00
_cell.angle_beta   90.00
_cell.angle_gamma   90.00
#
_symmetry.space_group_name_H-M   'P 1'
#
loop_
_entity.id
_entity.type
_entity.pdbx_description
1 polymer ?
#
loop_
_entity_poly.entity_id
_entity_poly.type
_entity_poly.pdbx_seq_one_letter_code
_entity_poly.pdbx_strand_id
1 'polypeptide(L)'
;MLFVILLNSLISLVIAIVVVWAAEVRRPDLEELAARYTPPPPVVLIATPTGDAAAPVVIATAAPAPAQSNPSPTAPVASSDSEIYVVQVGDSLFGIALRYNLTVEQLMEANNLDDPDFVFSGQRLVIPKPGQTAGSTPVSAGATPSAVAGGLTVQVEQAGNLPEESVLIVNDSNNALNLQGWTLGKVNGAVYAFNDLPLFPGGSVRLHSETGQDDSLNLYWSQSAPVWESGAVVRLFNADGREVVTYTVP
;
A
#
# COMPACT_ATOMS: atom_id res chain seq x y z
N MET A 1 -51.92 -23.65 12.04
CA MET A 1 -51.13 -23.60 10.79
C MET A 1 -51.24 -22.24 10.10
N LEU A 2 -52.45 -21.70 9.86
CA LEU A 2 -52.66 -20.38 9.24
C LEU A 2 -51.99 -19.20 10.00
N PHE A 3 -52.04 -19.21 11.33
CA PHE A 3 -51.46 -18.15 12.18
C PHE A 3 -49.93 -18.01 12.03
N VAL A 4 -49.21 -19.12 11.91
CA VAL A 4 -47.74 -19.12 11.76
C VAL A 4 -47.32 -18.56 10.39
N ILE A 5 -48.10 -18.86 9.35
CA ILE A 5 -47.86 -18.34 8.00
C ILE A 5 -48.11 -16.83 7.95
N LEU A 6 -49.18 -16.34 8.59
CA LEU A 6 -49.48 -14.90 8.67
C LEU A 6 -48.41 -14.15 9.48
N LEU A 7 -47.90 -14.74 10.56
CA LEU A 7 -46.85 -14.14 11.38
C LEU A 7 -45.51 -14.03 10.64
N ASN A 8 -45.08 -15.08 9.93
CA ASN A 8 -43.85 -15.05 9.14
C ASN A 8 -43.93 -14.08 7.94
N SER A 9 -45.13 -13.94 7.35
CA SER A 9 -45.35 -12.99 6.25
C SER A 9 -45.26 -11.54 6.75
N LEU A 10 -45.80 -11.25 7.94
CA LEU A 10 -45.70 -9.92 8.55
C LEU A 10 -44.26 -9.55 8.92
N ILE A 11 -43.49 -10.50 9.47
CA ILE A 11 -42.08 -10.30 9.81
C ILE A 11 -41.25 -10.00 8.55
N SER A 12 -41.47 -10.76 7.47
CA SER A 12 -40.77 -10.55 6.20
C SER A 12 -41.08 -9.19 5.58
N LEU A 13 -42.34 -8.73 5.69
CA LEU A 13 -42.76 -7.41 5.21
C LEU A 13 -42.09 -6.28 5.99
N VAL A 14 -42.00 -6.39 7.32
CA VAL A 14 -41.33 -5.38 8.16
C VAL A 14 -39.84 -5.32 7.86
N ILE A 15 -39.17 -6.47 7.70
CA ILE A 15 -37.75 -6.52 7.33
C ILE A 15 -37.53 -5.87 5.96
N ALA A 16 -38.37 -6.16 4.97
CA ALA A 16 -38.26 -5.55 3.64
C ALA A 16 -38.41 -4.03 3.69
N ILE A 17 -39.35 -3.51 4.49
CA ILE A 17 -39.54 -2.06 4.65
C ILE A 17 -38.33 -1.42 5.34
N VAL A 18 -37.77 -2.05 6.38
CA VAL A 18 -36.59 -1.53 7.07
C VAL A 18 -35.36 -1.55 6.17
N VAL A 19 -35.18 -2.59 5.34
CA VAL A 19 -34.08 -2.67 4.37
C VAL A 19 -34.21 -1.59 3.29
N VAL A 20 -35.41 -1.38 2.75
CA VAL A 20 -35.67 -0.33 1.75
C VAL A 20 -35.49 1.06 2.36
N TRP A 21 -35.97 1.29 3.58
CA TRP A 21 -35.77 2.55 4.29
C TRP A 21 -34.29 2.81 4.63
N ALA A 22 -33.56 1.79 5.07
CA ALA A 22 -32.12 1.90 5.36
C ALA A 22 -31.26 2.11 4.10
N ALA A 23 -31.69 1.60 2.94
CA ALA A 23 -31.05 1.85 1.66
C ALA A 23 -31.30 3.29 1.17
N GLU A 24 -32.49 3.85 1.40
CA GLU A 24 -32.84 5.19 0.92
C GLU A 24 -32.22 6.32 1.77
N VAL A 25 -32.10 6.13 3.08
CA VAL A 25 -31.46 7.12 4.00
C VAL A 25 -29.94 7.24 3.74
N ARG A 26 -29.33 6.29 3.02
CA ARG A 26 -27.89 6.26 2.69
C ARG A 26 -27.58 6.61 1.24
N ARG A 27 -28.44 7.33 0.52
CA ARG A 27 -28.04 7.92 -0.77
C ARG A 27 -27.36 9.26 -0.49
N PRO A 28 -26.01 9.34 -0.42
CA PRO A 28 -25.35 10.64 -0.45
C PRO A 28 -25.67 11.31 -1.78
N ASP A 29 -26.08 12.58 -1.75
CA ASP A 29 -26.29 13.38 -2.96
C ASP A 29 -25.04 13.32 -3.84
N LEU A 30 -25.15 12.67 -5.01
CA LEU A 30 -24.05 12.53 -5.96
C LEU A 30 -23.50 13.90 -6.43
N GLU A 31 -24.30 14.96 -6.30
CA GLU A 31 -23.89 16.34 -6.57
C GLU A 31 -22.99 16.93 -5.46
N GLU A 32 -23.16 16.53 -4.20
CA GLU A 32 -22.29 16.99 -3.09
C GLU A 32 -20.90 16.33 -3.16
N LEU A 33 -20.83 15.06 -3.58
CA LEU A 33 -19.55 14.39 -3.86
C LEU A 33 -18.86 15.03 -5.08
N ALA A 34 -19.57 15.32 -6.17
CA ALA A 34 -18.97 15.95 -7.35
C ALA A 34 -18.43 17.37 -7.08
N ALA A 35 -19.07 18.15 -6.19
CA ALA A 35 -18.61 19.50 -5.84
C ALA A 35 -17.29 19.51 -5.05
N ARG A 36 -17.05 18.49 -4.22
CA ARG A 36 -15.79 18.35 -3.45
C ARG A 36 -14.61 17.81 -4.28
N TYR A 37 -14.89 17.21 -5.43
CA TYR A 37 -13.90 16.66 -6.36
C TYR A 37 -13.82 17.46 -7.66
N THR A 38 -13.90 18.80 -7.62
CA THR A 38 -13.48 19.60 -8.78
C THR A 38 -11.95 19.60 -8.83
N PRO A 39 -11.32 18.94 -9.83
CA PRO A 39 -9.86 19.01 -9.96
C PRO A 39 -9.45 20.46 -10.24
N PRO A 40 -8.36 20.97 -9.62
CA PRO A 40 -7.83 22.27 -9.99
C PRO A 40 -7.53 22.27 -11.50
N PRO A 41 -7.85 23.35 -12.24
CA PRO A 41 -7.58 23.39 -13.67
C PRO A 41 -6.07 23.20 -13.91
N PRO A 42 -5.66 22.51 -14.99
CA PRO A 42 -4.26 22.30 -15.30
C PRO A 42 -3.58 23.66 -15.50
N VAL A 43 -2.49 23.91 -14.75
CA VAL A 43 -1.65 25.10 -14.94
C VAL A 43 -0.93 24.95 -16.28
N VAL A 44 -1.45 25.59 -17.33
CA VAL A 44 -0.79 25.66 -18.63
C VAL A 44 0.33 26.69 -18.54
N LEU A 45 1.57 26.24 -18.41
CA LEU A 45 2.76 27.07 -18.51
C LEU A 45 2.91 27.58 -19.95
N ILE A 46 2.31 28.72 -20.27
CA ILE A 46 2.61 29.46 -21.49
C ILE A 46 3.95 30.19 -21.30
N ALA A 47 5.02 29.62 -21.85
CA ALA A 47 6.24 30.37 -22.08
C ALA A 47 5.95 31.46 -23.11
N THR A 48 6.07 32.73 -22.71
CA THR A 48 6.10 33.87 -23.63
C THR A 48 7.54 34.09 -24.11
N PRO A 49 7.85 33.94 -25.40
CA PRO A 49 9.03 34.56 -25.99
C PRO A 49 8.59 35.88 -26.62
N THR A 50 9.08 37.02 -26.12
CA THR A 50 9.05 38.28 -26.87
C THR A 50 10.23 39.13 -26.42
N GLY A 51 11.26 39.18 -27.26
CA GLY A 51 12.24 40.26 -27.23
C GLY A 51 11.68 41.53 -27.87
N ASP A 52 12.17 42.69 -27.45
CA ASP A 52 13.08 43.52 -28.24
C ASP A 52 13.54 44.75 -27.43
N ALA A 53 14.67 45.29 -27.86
CA ALA A 53 15.51 46.39 -27.38
C ALA A 53 14.83 47.65 -26.79
N ALA A 54 15.51 48.26 -25.81
CA ALA A 54 16.09 49.60 -25.95
C ALA A 54 16.82 50.03 -24.66
N ALA A 55 18.09 50.40 -24.80
CA ALA A 55 18.90 51.05 -23.76
C ALA A 55 18.39 52.47 -23.46
N PRO A 56 18.71 53.02 -22.28
CA PRO A 56 19.65 54.13 -22.32
C PRO A 56 20.81 54.01 -21.32
N VAL A 57 21.93 54.55 -21.76
CA VAL A 57 23.19 54.78 -21.03
C VAL A 57 22.93 55.71 -19.84
N VAL A 58 23.30 55.28 -18.64
CA VAL A 58 23.59 56.19 -17.52
C VAL A 58 24.93 55.82 -16.89
N ILE A 59 25.77 56.84 -16.78
CA ILE A 59 27.16 56.83 -16.35
C ILE A 59 27.15 57.08 -14.84
N ALA A 60 27.71 56.18 -14.04
CA ALA A 60 28.08 56.48 -12.65
C ALA A 60 29.35 55.72 -12.27
N THR A 61 30.36 56.52 -11.94
CA THR A 61 31.74 56.16 -11.63
C THR A 61 31.88 55.65 -10.19
N ALA A 62 32.47 54.46 -10.06
CA ALA A 62 33.29 53.88 -8.97
C ALA A 62 32.97 54.14 -7.48
N ALA A 63 32.72 53.04 -6.76
CA ALA A 63 33.22 52.80 -5.40
C ALA A 63 33.68 51.33 -5.29
N PRO A 64 34.79 51.04 -4.59
CA PRO A 64 35.48 49.76 -4.71
C PRO A 64 34.71 48.63 -4.01
N ALA A 65 34.60 47.50 -4.70
CA ALA A 65 34.14 46.26 -4.13
C ALA A 65 35.01 45.89 -2.91
N PRO A 66 34.46 45.68 -1.70
CA PRO A 66 35.13 44.80 -0.76
C PRO A 66 35.18 43.43 -1.43
N ALA A 67 36.41 42.97 -1.67
CA ALA A 67 36.69 41.63 -2.12
C ALA A 67 35.88 40.65 -1.25
N GLN A 68 34.89 40.00 -1.88
CA GLN A 68 34.23 38.86 -1.29
C GLN A 68 35.28 37.75 -1.21
N SER A 69 35.98 37.71 -0.07
CA SER A 69 36.66 36.53 0.43
C SER A 69 35.57 35.50 0.76
N ASN A 70 35.10 34.79 -0.26
CA ASN A 70 34.47 33.50 0.00
C ASN A 70 35.65 32.52 0.13
N PRO A 71 35.97 32.03 1.35
CA PRO A 71 36.95 30.97 1.45
C PRO A 71 36.42 29.79 0.64
N SER A 72 37.26 29.29 -0.27
CA SER A 72 37.15 27.92 -0.75
C SER A 72 36.83 27.03 0.45
N PRO A 73 35.73 26.26 0.46
CA PRO A 73 35.48 25.36 1.57
C PRO A 73 36.61 24.33 1.55
N THR A 74 37.57 24.51 2.46
CA THR A 74 38.38 23.42 2.99
C THR A 74 37.41 22.30 3.33
N ALA A 75 37.59 21.16 2.68
CA ALA A 75 36.80 19.96 2.93
C ALA A 75 36.74 19.68 4.44
N PRO A 76 35.54 19.70 5.06
CA PRO A 76 35.34 18.99 6.29
C PRO A 76 35.30 17.49 5.93
N VAL A 77 36.25 16.75 6.50
CA VAL A 77 36.19 15.29 6.59
C VAL A 77 34.91 14.92 7.36
N ALA A 78 33.83 14.67 6.64
CA ALA A 78 32.59 14.13 7.19
C ALA A 78 32.48 12.67 6.76
N SER A 79 32.91 11.75 7.63
CA SER A 79 32.54 10.35 7.56
C SER A 79 31.01 10.26 7.58
N SER A 80 30.40 10.13 6.40
CA SER A 80 28.95 10.02 6.23
C SER A 80 28.63 8.55 6.05
N ASP A 81 28.56 7.84 7.17
CA ASP A 81 28.19 6.42 7.29
C ASP A 81 26.69 6.14 7.07
N SER A 82 25.91 7.15 6.63
CA SER A 82 24.50 7.01 6.30
C SER A 82 24.05 7.95 5.18
N GLU A 83 23.13 7.48 4.35
CA GLU A 83 22.47 8.22 3.27
C GLU A 83 21.03 8.56 3.69
N ILE A 84 20.46 9.68 3.23
CA ILE A 84 19.06 10.02 3.51
C ILE A 84 18.23 9.78 2.25
N TYR A 85 17.26 8.88 2.34
CA TYR A 85 16.28 8.59 1.29
C TYR A 85 14.94 9.25 1.61
N VAL A 86 14.29 9.83 0.60
CA VAL A 86 12.92 10.36 0.74
C VAL A 86 11.98 9.36 0.07
N VAL A 87 11.13 8.74 0.88
CA VAL A 87 10.16 7.73 0.43
C VAL A 87 9.27 8.33 -0.65
N GLN A 88 9.18 7.68 -1.80
CA GLN A 88 8.32 8.09 -2.90
C GLN A 88 6.95 7.42 -2.77
N VAL A 89 5.96 7.94 -3.50
CA VAL A 89 4.64 7.30 -3.57
C VAL A 89 4.81 5.89 -4.13
N GLY A 90 4.36 4.88 -3.38
CA GLY A 90 4.47 3.47 -3.75
C GLY A 90 5.74 2.75 -3.29
N ASP A 91 6.67 3.45 -2.61
CA ASP A 91 7.80 2.79 -1.95
C ASP A 91 7.36 2.08 -0.66
N SER A 92 7.92 0.91 -0.39
CA SER A 92 7.79 0.21 0.90
C SER A 92 9.14 0.09 1.60
N LEU A 93 9.15 -0.13 2.92
CA LEU A 93 10.38 -0.31 3.66
C LEU A 93 11.21 -1.49 3.12
N PHE A 94 10.54 -2.57 2.71
CA PHE A 94 11.17 -3.73 2.10
C PHE A 94 11.79 -3.41 0.74
N GLY A 95 11.06 -2.71 -0.14
CA GLY A 95 11.58 -2.31 -1.45
C GLY A 95 12.81 -1.40 -1.32
N ILE A 96 12.79 -0.48 -0.36
CA ILE A 96 13.93 0.39 -0.04
C ILE A 96 15.09 -0.43 0.54
N ALA A 97 14.81 -1.30 1.53
CA ALA A 97 15.85 -2.14 2.13
C ALA A 97 16.56 -3.00 1.08
N LEU A 98 15.81 -3.64 0.18
CA LEU A 98 16.37 -4.40 -0.95
C LEU A 98 17.24 -3.55 -1.88
N ARG A 99 16.78 -2.34 -2.24
CA ARG A 99 17.53 -1.42 -3.10
C ARG A 99 18.90 -1.07 -2.53
N TYR A 100 18.99 -0.99 -1.21
CA TYR A 100 20.21 -0.67 -0.48
C TYR A 100 20.91 -1.90 0.11
N ASN A 101 20.46 -3.11 -0.24
CA ASN A 101 21.01 -4.39 0.22
C ASN A 101 21.06 -4.49 1.76
N LEU A 102 20.02 -3.97 2.41
CA LEU A 102 19.73 -4.02 3.84
C LEU A 102 18.57 -4.98 4.10
N THR A 103 18.45 -5.46 5.34
CA THR A 103 17.20 -6.06 5.83
C THR A 103 16.21 -4.98 6.23
N VAL A 104 14.91 -5.32 6.21
CA VAL A 104 13.85 -4.48 6.79
C VAL A 104 14.18 -4.11 8.24
N GLU A 105 14.61 -5.09 9.02
CA GLU A 105 14.99 -4.91 10.43
C GLU A 105 16.14 -3.90 10.60
N GLN A 106 17.20 -3.99 9.79
CA GLN A 106 18.30 -3.02 9.80
C GLN A 106 17.83 -1.60 9.46
N LEU A 107 16.87 -1.48 8.54
CA LEU A 107 16.32 -0.19 8.14
C LEU A 107 15.33 0.37 9.17
N MET A 108 14.56 -0.50 9.85
CA MET A 108 13.68 -0.14 10.96
C MET A 108 14.49 0.33 12.18
N GLU A 109 15.52 -0.42 12.58
CA GLU A 109 16.42 -0.07 13.68
C GLU A 109 17.10 1.27 13.43
N ALA A 110 17.58 1.52 12.21
CA ALA A 110 18.22 2.78 11.86
C ALA A 110 17.27 3.99 11.93
N ASN A 111 15.96 3.76 11.83
CA ASN A 111 14.93 4.82 11.78
C ASN A 111 13.98 4.83 12.98
N ASN A 112 14.18 3.93 13.96
CA ASN A 112 13.28 3.70 15.11
C ASN A 112 11.82 3.52 14.66
N LEU A 113 11.60 2.64 13.68
CA LEU A 113 10.27 2.28 13.22
C LEU A 113 9.83 1.00 13.94
N ASP A 114 8.64 1.04 14.54
CA ASP A 114 8.05 -0.11 15.24
C ASP A 114 7.33 -1.06 14.27
N ASP A 115 6.85 -0.53 13.14
CA ASP A 115 6.05 -1.27 12.17
C ASP A 115 6.53 -1.02 10.73
N PRO A 116 6.89 -2.07 9.95
CA PRO A 116 7.38 -1.94 8.58
C PRO A 116 6.31 -1.47 7.58
N ASP A 117 5.02 -1.59 7.90
CA ASP A 117 3.90 -1.17 7.05
C ASP A 117 3.60 0.33 7.20
N PHE A 118 4.13 1.00 8.24
CA PHE A 118 3.88 2.42 8.53
C PHE A 118 4.94 3.35 7.92
N VAL A 119 5.19 3.21 6.62
CA VAL A 119 6.06 4.13 5.88
C VAL A 119 5.24 4.96 4.91
N PHE A 120 5.30 6.29 5.06
CA PHE A 120 4.52 7.21 4.25
C PHE A 120 5.36 7.87 3.16
N SER A 121 4.76 8.11 2.00
CA SER A 121 5.37 8.93 0.96
C SER A 121 5.76 10.31 1.50
N GLY A 122 6.99 10.76 1.22
CA GLY A 122 7.58 11.99 1.73
C GLY A 122 8.34 11.83 3.05
N GLN A 123 8.28 10.65 3.70
CA GLN A 123 9.06 10.36 4.89
C GLN A 123 10.56 10.29 4.56
N ARG A 124 11.39 10.82 5.47
CA ARG A 124 12.85 10.78 5.35
C ARG A 124 13.36 9.56 6.11
N LEU A 125 13.98 8.62 5.42
CA LEU A 125 14.63 7.45 6.00
C LEU A 125 16.15 7.62 5.97
N VAL A 126 16.78 7.33 7.09
CA VAL A 126 18.21 7.13 7.23
C VAL A 126 18.55 5.73 6.75
N ILE A 127 19.27 5.65 5.65
CA ILE A 127 19.80 4.41 5.09
C ILE A 127 21.21 4.20 5.68
N PRO A 128 21.41 3.25 6.59
CA PRO A 128 22.74 2.92 7.07
C PRO A 128 23.58 2.35 5.92
N LYS A 129 24.84 2.79 5.76
CA LYS A 129 25.76 2.08 4.87
C LYS A 129 26.30 0.87 5.62
N PRO A 130 26.16 -0.34 5.08
CA PRO A 130 26.79 -1.50 5.69
C PRO A 130 28.31 -1.34 5.56
N GLY A 131 28.97 -0.91 6.63
CA GLY A 131 30.37 -1.23 6.85
C GLY A 131 30.50 -2.75 6.79
N GLN A 132 31.34 -3.26 5.91
CA GLN A 132 31.58 -4.69 5.74
C GLN A 132 32.05 -5.30 7.06
N THR A 133 31.11 -5.81 7.86
CA THR A 133 31.37 -6.84 8.85
C THR A 133 30.39 -7.97 8.61
N ALA A 134 30.96 -8.97 7.95
CA ALA A 134 30.50 -10.33 7.77
C ALA A 134 29.58 -10.88 8.87
N GLY A 135 28.57 -11.61 8.41
CA GLY A 135 28.30 -12.93 8.96
C GLY A 135 27.30 -12.99 10.09
N SER A 136 26.01 -12.90 9.74
CA SER A 136 24.97 -13.64 10.46
C SER A 136 24.29 -14.56 9.46
N THR A 137 24.71 -15.82 9.48
CA THR A 137 24.02 -16.96 8.87
C THR A 137 22.51 -16.90 9.14
N PRO A 138 21.66 -17.29 8.19
CA PRO A 138 20.22 -17.40 8.43
C PRO A 138 20.00 -18.47 9.50
N VAL A 139 19.69 -18.04 10.72
CA VAL A 139 19.17 -18.93 11.75
C VAL A 139 17.72 -19.21 11.40
N SER A 140 17.50 -20.44 10.96
CA SER A 140 16.20 -21.07 10.79
C SER A 140 15.40 -20.99 12.09
N ALA A 141 14.42 -20.08 12.15
CA ALA A 141 13.39 -20.05 13.17
C ALA A 141 12.04 -20.42 12.53
N GLY A 142 11.49 -21.56 12.96
CA GLY A 142 10.07 -21.95 12.87
C GLY A 142 9.33 -21.69 11.56
N ALA A 143 9.24 -22.71 10.70
CA ALA A 143 8.39 -22.73 9.53
C ALA A 143 6.93 -22.35 9.85
N THR A 144 6.55 -21.14 9.50
CA THR A 144 5.19 -20.86 9.01
C THR A 144 5.19 -21.19 7.52
N PRO A 145 4.21 -21.95 6.99
CA PRO A 145 4.22 -22.33 5.58
C PRO A 145 3.94 -21.11 4.69
N SER A 146 4.95 -20.29 4.39
CA SER A 146 4.89 -19.29 3.33
C SER A 146 5.01 -20.02 1.99
N ALA A 147 3.92 -20.08 1.25
CA ALA A 147 3.92 -20.70 -0.06
C ALA A 147 4.40 -19.69 -1.11
N VAL A 148 5.67 -19.81 -1.50
CA VAL A 148 6.28 -18.99 -2.56
C VAL A 148 6.07 -19.70 -3.89
N ALA A 149 5.15 -19.20 -4.71
CA ALA A 149 5.15 -19.49 -6.14
C ALA A 149 4.70 -18.24 -6.91
N GLY A 150 5.47 -17.88 -7.95
CA GLY A 150 5.29 -16.63 -8.68
C GLY A 150 5.84 -15.36 -8.00
N GLY A 151 6.53 -15.49 -6.86
CA GLY A 151 7.06 -14.36 -6.09
C GLY A 151 6.02 -13.61 -5.28
N LEU A 152 4.88 -14.26 -4.98
CA LEU A 152 3.91 -13.80 -4.00
C LEU A 152 3.94 -14.74 -2.79
N THR A 153 3.76 -14.16 -1.61
CA THR A 153 3.51 -14.88 -0.36
C THR A 153 2.10 -14.58 0.11
N VAL A 154 1.42 -15.61 0.62
CA VAL A 154 0.08 -15.51 1.21
C VAL A 154 0.13 -16.04 2.63
N GLN A 155 -0.48 -15.31 3.56
CA GLN A 155 -0.62 -15.71 4.96
C GLN A 155 -2.03 -15.39 5.46
N VAL A 156 -2.63 -16.31 6.20
CA VAL A 156 -3.92 -16.08 6.86
C VAL A 156 -3.66 -15.73 8.32
N GLU A 157 -4.30 -14.67 8.79
CA GLU A 157 -4.24 -14.21 10.18
C GLU A 157 -5.61 -14.37 10.86
N GLN A 158 -5.60 -14.74 12.14
CA GLN A 158 -6.79 -14.89 13.00
C GLN A 158 -7.93 -15.71 12.38
N ALA A 159 -7.59 -16.83 11.73
CA ALA A 159 -8.56 -17.72 11.09
C ALA A 159 -9.69 -18.14 12.06
N GLY A 160 -10.93 -18.08 11.59
CA GLY A 160 -12.11 -18.41 12.39
C GLY A 160 -12.65 -17.24 13.22
N ASN A 161 -11.98 -16.08 13.24
CA ASN A 161 -12.42 -14.88 13.94
C ASN A 161 -12.78 -13.76 12.96
N LEU A 162 -14.04 -13.69 12.51
CA LEU A 162 -14.48 -12.77 11.44
C LEU A 162 -13.95 -11.31 11.52
N PRO A 163 -14.01 -10.59 12.66
CA PRO A 163 -13.54 -9.21 12.75
C PRO A 163 -12.01 -9.05 12.66
N GLU A 164 -11.24 -10.11 12.85
CA GLU A 164 -9.77 -10.06 12.79
C GLU A 164 -9.20 -10.93 11.64
N GLU A 165 -10.06 -11.74 11.03
CA GLU A 165 -9.69 -12.68 9.99
C GLU A 165 -9.32 -11.93 8.71
N SER A 166 -8.05 -12.06 8.33
CA SER A 166 -7.56 -11.43 7.11
C SER A 166 -6.51 -12.29 6.42
N VAL A 167 -6.33 -12.03 5.13
CA VAL A 167 -5.30 -12.65 4.30
C VAL A 167 -4.31 -11.57 3.90
N LEU A 168 -3.07 -11.70 4.36
CA LEU A 168 -1.96 -10.87 3.93
C LEU A 168 -1.38 -11.46 2.64
N ILE A 169 -1.34 -10.65 1.59
CA ILE A 169 -0.70 -10.98 0.31
C ILE A 169 0.49 -10.05 0.14
N VAL A 170 1.68 -10.60 -0.02
CA VAL A 170 2.94 -9.86 -0.15
C VAL A 170 3.56 -10.18 -1.51
N ASN A 171 3.96 -9.15 -2.25
CA ASN A 171 4.75 -9.31 -3.48
C ASN A 171 6.24 -9.32 -3.15
N ASP A 172 6.78 -10.51 -2.93
CA ASP A 172 8.22 -10.73 -2.73
C ASP A 172 9.02 -10.75 -4.05
N SER A 173 8.37 -10.51 -5.19
CA SER A 173 9.03 -10.47 -6.49
C SER A 173 9.66 -9.11 -6.76
N ASN A 174 10.62 -9.08 -7.70
CA ASN A 174 11.26 -7.85 -8.15
C ASN A 174 10.43 -7.05 -9.17
N ASN A 175 9.21 -7.51 -9.48
CA ASN A 175 8.36 -6.90 -10.51
C ASN A 175 7.05 -6.41 -9.90
N ALA A 176 6.58 -5.24 -10.36
CA ALA A 176 5.23 -4.81 -10.03
C ALA A 176 4.23 -5.76 -10.69
N LEU A 177 3.23 -6.20 -9.92
CA LEU A 177 2.15 -7.05 -10.38
C LEU A 177 0.86 -6.22 -10.38
N ASN A 178 0.00 -6.43 -11.36
CA ASN A 178 -1.39 -6.00 -11.27
C ASN A 178 -2.25 -7.23 -11.01
N LEU A 179 -2.98 -7.22 -9.89
CA LEU A 179 -3.83 -8.33 -9.49
C LEU A 179 -5.20 -8.30 -10.21
N GLN A 180 -5.43 -7.38 -11.14
CA GLN A 180 -6.66 -7.34 -11.92
C GLN A 180 -7.00 -8.70 -12.55
N GLY A 181 -8.18 -9.22 -12.21
CA GLY A 181 -8.68 -10.50 -12.73
C GLY A 181 -8.09 -11.73 -12.04
N TRP A 182 -7.21 -11.56 -11.06
CA TRP A 182 -6.74 -12.66 -10.21
C TRP A 182 -7.84 -13.05 -9.23
N THR A 183 -7.78 -14.28 -8.72
CA THR A 183 -8.76 -14.77 -7.76
C THR A 183 -8.10 -15.48 -6.60
N LEU A 184 -8.51 -15.14 -5.38
CA LEU A 184 -8.14 -15.85 -4.15
C LEU A 184 -9.35 -16.59 -3.61
N GLY A 185 -9.21 -17.85 -3.23
CA GLY A 185 -10.35 -18.61 -2.73
C GLY A 185 -10.00 -19.79 -1.87
N LYS A 186 -10.99 -20.24 -1.12
CA LYS A 186 -10.95 -21.51 -0.38
C LYS A 186 -11.34 -22.65 -1.32
N VAL A 187 -10.67 -23.80 -1.21
CA VAL A 187 -11.08 -25.02 -1.92
C VAL A 187 -12.54 -25.34 -1.59
N ASN A 188 -13.40 -25.44 -2.61
CA ASN A 188 -14.86 -25.65 -2.48
C ASN A 188 -15.60 -24.57 -1.67
N GLY A 189 -15.06 -23.35 -1.60
CA GLY A 189 -15.65 -22.27 -0.81
C GLY A 189 -15.80 -20.97 -1.59
N ALA A 190 -15.83 -19.86 -0.84
CA ALA A 190 -15.90 -18.53 -1.41
C ALA A 190 -14.65 -18.23 -2.25
N VAL A 191 -14.85 -17.45 -3.32
CA VAL A 191 -13.78 -16.86 -4.15
C VAL A 191 -13.91 -15.34 -4.15
N TYR A 192 -12.79 -14.66 -3.90
CA TYR A 192 -12.60 -13.22 -4.05
C TYR A 192 -11.93 -12.96 -5.40
N ALA A 193 -12.45 -11.97 -6.14
CA ALA A 193 -11.86 -11.51 -7.39
C ALA A 193 -11.24 -10.14 -7.16
N PHE A 194 -9.96 -10.00 -7.50
CA PHE A 194 -9.27 -8.72 -7.41
C PHE A 194 -9.61 -7.83 -8.60
N ASN A 195 -9.88 -6.56 -8.30
CA ASN A 195 -10.02 -5.50 -9.29
C ASN A 195 -8.64 -4.93 -9.69
N ASP A 196 -8.60 -3.76 -10.31
CA ASP A 196 -7.35 -3.06 -10.61
C ASP A 196 -6.61 -2.72 -9.32
N LEU A 197 -5.59 -3.52 -9.02
CA LEU A 197 -4.83 -3.44 -7.77
C LEU A 197 -3.35 -3.64 -8.10
N PRO A 198 -2.60 -2.54 -8.26
CA PRO A 198 -1.16 -2.59 -8.42
C PRO A 198 -0.51 -2.97 -7.10
N LEU A 199 0.24 -4.07 -7.11
CA LEU A 199 1.07 -4.53 -6.00
C LEU A 199 2.54 -4.43 -6.40
N PHE A 200 3.21 -3.41 -5.88
CA PHE A 200 4.62 -3.12 -6.17
C PHE A 200 5.56 -4.16 -5.52
N PRO A 201 6.82 -4.28 -5.99
CA PRO A 201 7.83 -5.10 -5.32
C PRO A 201 7.96 -4.75 -3.85
N GLY A 202 7.85 -5.74 -2.97
CA GLY A 202 7.84 -5.55 -1.53
C GLY A 202 6.57 -4.92 -0.96
N GLY A 203 5.53 -4.73 -1.78
CA GLY A 203 4.24 -4.24 -1.36
C GLY A 203 3.39 -5.36 -0.79
N SER A 204 2.47 -4.99 0.10
CA SER A 204 1.51 -5.90 0.71
C SER A 204 0.08 -5.36 0.56
N VAL A 205 -0.89 -6.26 0.56
CA VAL A 205 -2.30 -5.93 0.68
C VAL A 205 -2.95 -6.91 1.65
N ARG A 206 -3.88 -6.41 2.45
CA ARG A 206 -4.62 -7.17 3.44
C ARG A 206 -6.08 -7.32 3.00
N LEU A 207 -6.53 -8.55 2.80
CA LEU A 207 -7.92 -8.86 2.50
C LEU A 207 -8.63 -9.34 3.76
N HIS A 208 -9.44 -8.47 4.35
CA HIS A 208 -10.30 -8.79 5.49
C HIS A 208 -11.52 -9.58 5.03
N SER A 209 -11.88 -10.62 5.78
CA SER A 209 -13.07 -11.42 5.46
C SER A 209 -14.36 -10.66 5.72
N GLU A 210 -14.39 -9.74 6.68
CA GLU A 210 -15.58 -8.98 7.05
C GLU A 210 -16.01 -7.93 6.01
N THR A 211 -17.13 -7.25 6.29
CA THR A 211 -17.59 -6.10 5.52
C THR A 211 -16.82 -4.83 5.89
N GLY A 212 -16.42 -4.06 4.89
CA GLY A 212 -15.79 -2.76 5.07
C GLY A 212 -15.79 -1.95 3.79
N GLN A 213 -14.89 -0.99 3.69
CA GLN A 213 -14.71 -0.17 2.51
C GLN A 213 -13.27 -0.33 2.04
N ASP A 214 -13.11 -0.71 0.77
CA ASP A 214 -11.78 -0.93 0.21
C ASP A 214 -10.97 0.37 0.17
N ASP A 215 -9.69 0.25 0.50
CA ASP A 215 -8.67 1.27 0.33
C ASP A 215 -7.44 0.68 -0.40
N SER A 216 -6.32 1.41 -0.41
CA SER A 216 -5.12 1.00 -1.15
C SER A 216 -4.37 -0.18 -0.50
N LEU A 217 -4.57 -0.43 0.79
CA LEU A 217 -3.88 -1.46 1.58
C LEU A 217 -4.85 -2.48 2.17
N ASN A 218 -6.12 -2.11 2.40
CA ASN A 218 -7.14 -2.97 2.98
C ASN A 218 -8.28 -3.20 1.98
N LEU A 219 -8.58 -4.47 1.75
CA LEU A 219 -9.71 -4.93 0.96
C LEU A 219 -10.69 -5.67 1.86
N TYR A 220 -11.96 -5.67 1.51
CA TYR A 220 -13.02 -6.28 2.31
C TYR A 220 -13.87 -7.23 1.48
N TRP A 221 -13.91 -8.49 1.90
CA TRP A 221 -14.62 -9.55 1.18
C TRP A 221 -16.12 -9.62 1.54
N SER A 222 -16.57 -8.84 2.52
CA SER A 222 -17.99 -8.72 2.85
C SER A 222 -18.67 -10.06 3.20
N GLN A 223 -17.95 -10.94 3.89
CA GLN A 223 -18.49 -12.21 4.36
C GLN A 223 -19.25 -12.04 5.67
N SER A 224 -20.32 -12.81 5.85
CA SER A 224 -21.14 -12.81 7.07
C SER A 224 -20.65 -13.80 8.12
N ALA A 225 -19.61 -14.58 7.81
CA ALA A 225 -19.02 -15.61 8.66
C ALA A 225 -17.53 -15.77 8.29
N PRO A 226 -16.70 -16.28 9.21
CA PRO A 226 -15.30 -16.59 8.92
C PRO A 226 -15.19 -17.53 7.71
N VAL A 227 -14.28 -17.21 6.80
CA VAL A 227 -13.97 -18.01 5.61
C VAL A 227 -12.98 -19.11 5.96
N TRP A 228 -11.99 -18.77 6.80
CA TRP A 228 -10.83 -19.59 7.06
C TRP A 228 -11.00 -20.37 8.36
N GLU A 229 -10.48 -21.58 8.35
CA GLU A 229 -10.43 -22.48 9.50
C GLU A 229 -9.09 -23.20 9.47
N SER A 230 -8.62 -23.69 10.61
CA SER A 230 -7.39 -24.49 10.67
C SER A 230 -7.49 -25.69 9.72
N GLY A 231 -6.46 -25.89 8.90
CA GLY A 231 -6.43 -26.90 7.84
C GLY A 231 -7.11 -26.50 6.52
N ALA A 232 -7.72 -25.31 6.42
CA ALA A 232 -8.22 -24.80 5.16
C ALA A 232 -7.09 -24.56 4.15
N VAL A 233 -7.36 -24.79 2.87
CA VAL A 233 -6.41 -24.53 1.80
C VAL A 233 -6.86 -23.28 1.02
N VAL A 234 -6.02 -22.26 1.06
CA VAL A 234 -6.11 -21.03 0.27
C VAL A 234 -5.41 -21.25 -1.06
N ARG A 235 -6.05 -20.87 -2.17
CA ARG A 235 -5.44 -20.88 -3.49
C ARG A 235 -5.57 -19.52 -4.14
N LEU A 236 -4.49 -19.05 -4.75
CA LEU A 236 -4.45 -17.85 -5.57
C LEU A 236 -4.23 -18.27 -7.02
N PHE A 237 -5.03 -17.71 -7.92
CA PHE A 237 -4.93 -17.91 -9.36
C PHE A 237 -4.69 -16.58 -10.04
N ASN A 238 -3.85 -16.58 -11.08
CA ASN A 238 -3.66 -15.40 -11.92
C ASN A 238 -4.85 -15.18 -12.87
N ALA A 239 -4.81 -14.07 -13.62
CA ALA A 239 -5.85 -13.73 -14.60
C ALA A 239 -6.08 -14.79 -15.70
N ASP A 240 -5.09 -15.63 -15.99
CA ASP A 240 -5.21 -16.75 -16.95
C ASP A 240 -5.82 -18.02 -16.32
N GLY A 241 -6.16 -17.98 -15.02
CA GLY A 241 -6.68 -19.13 -14.27
C GLY A 241 -5.61 -20.14 -13.85
N ARG A 242 -4.32 -19.79 -13.94
CA ARG A 242 -3.21 -20.63 -13.47
C ARG A 242 -3.01 -20.42 -11.97
N GLU A 243 -2.91 -21.52 -11.22
CA GLU A 243 -2.54 -21.46 -9.81
C GLU A 243 -1.12 -20.89 -9.65
N VAL A 244 -1.01 -19.89 -8.80
CA VAL A 244 0.25 -19.22 -8.46
C VAL A 244 0.65 -19.45 -7.02
N VAL A 245 -0.28 -19.53 -6.06
CA VAL A 245 0.04 -19.78 -4.65
C VAL A 245 -0.96 -20.76 -4.05
N THR A 246 -0.47 -21.67 -3.20
CA THR A 246 -1.29 -22.58 -2.39
C THR A 246 -0.80 -22.55 -0.94
N TYR A 247 -1.64 -22.08 -0.01
CA TYR A 247 -1.32 -21.94 1.40
C TYR A 247 -2.27 -22.80 2.26
N THR A 248 -1.73 -23.48 3.28
CA THR A 248 -2.54 -24.24 4.25
C THR A 248 -2.56 -23.49 5.57
N VAL A 249 -3.78 -23.18 6.05
CA VAL A 249 -3.99 -22.50 7.33
C VAL A 249 -3.54 -23.45 8.45
N PRO A 250 -2.67 -22.99 9.38
CA PRO A 250 -2.14 -23.82 10.46
C PRO A 250 -3.19 -24.24 11.48
#